data_AF-A0A6N9ER21-F1
#
_entry.id   AF-A0A6N9ER21-F1
#
_cell.length_a   1.000
_cell.length_b   1.000
_cell.length_c   1.000
_cell.angle_alpha   90.00
_cell.angle_beta   90.00
_cell.angle_gamma   90.00
#
_symmetry.space_group_name_H-M   'P 1'
#
loop_
_entity.id
_entity.type
_entity.pdbx_description
1 polymer ?
#
loop_
_entity_poly.entity_id
_entity_poly.type
_entity_poly.pdbx_seq_one_letter_code
_entity_poly.pdbx_strand_id
1 'polypeptide(L)' 'MAFQRLRQWRLERSKADQVPAFVVFSDATLRELARRRPTTDEGLLAVSGIGPAKLTAYGESLKDLIADL' A
#
# COMPACT_ATOMS: atom_id res chain seq x y z
N MET A 1 14.86 0.99 -2.77
CA MET A 1 14.07 0.79 -4.01
C MET A 1 12.60 0.49 -3.72
N ALA A 2 12.26 -0.44 -2.82
CA ALA A 2 10.88 -0.77 -2.42
C ALA A 2 9.99 0.44 -2.07
N PHE A 3 10.45 1.32 -1.17
CA PHE A 3 9.68 2.51 -0.76
C PHE A 3 9.38 3.47 -1.93
N GLN A 4 10.29 3.60 -2.89
CA GLN A 4 10.07 4.47 -4.06
C GLN A 4 9.02 3.86 -5.01
N ARG A 5 9.06 2.54 -5.24
CA ARG A 5 8.02 1.83 -6.02
C ARG A 5 6.64 1.96 -5.36
N LEU A 6 6.57 1.81 -4.04
CA LEU A 6 5.34 2.03 -3.26
C LEU A 6 4.85 3.49 -3.31
N ARG A 7 5.76 4.49 -3.27
CA ARG A 7 5.39 5.90 -3.46
C ARG A 7 4.83 6.17 -4.85
N GLN A 8 5.43 5.58 -5.88
CA GLN A 8 4.96 5.72 -7.26
C GLN A 8 3.57 5.09 -7.41
N TRP A 9 3.39 3.86 -6.91
CA TRP A 9 2.09 3.19 -6.90
C TRP A 9 1.02 4.02 -6.19
N ARG A 10 1.35 4.60 -5.03
CA ARG A 10 0.42 5.46 -4.28
C ARG A 10 0.00 6.69 -5.10
N LEU A 11 0.94 7.30 -5.82
CA LEU A 11 0.67 8.46 -6.66
C LEU A 11 -0.29 8.11 -7.81
N GLU A 12 -0.07 6.97 -8.46
CA GLU A 12 -0.96 6.51 -9.53
C GLU A 12 -2.36 6.19 -8.99
N ARG A 13 -2.44 5.53 -7.82
CA ARG A 13 -3.72 5.24 -7.19
C ARG A 13 -4.46 6.50 -6.75
N SER A 14 -3.73 7.49 -6.22
CA SER A 14 -4.34 8.77 -5.80
C SER A 14 -4.91 9.56 -6.97
N LYS A 15 -4.26 9.50 -8.14
CA LYS A 15 -4.79 10.10 -9.37
C LYS A 15 -6.04 9.37 -9.84
N ALA A 16 -6.01 8.04 -9.88
CA ALA A 16 -7.15 7.20 -10.29
C ALA A 16 -8.37 7.41 -9.39
N ASP A 17 -8.15 7.52 -8.08
CA ASP A 17 -9.20 7.70 -7.08
C ASP A 17 -9.59 9.19 -6.90
N GLN A 18 -8.92 10.12 -7.58
CA GLN A 18 -9.10 11.57 -7.47
C GLN A 18 -9.00 12.11 -6.03
N VAL A 19 -8.10 11.53 -5.22
CA VAL A 19 -7.86 11.95 -3.84
C VAL A 19 -6.40 12.36 -3.64
N PRO A 20 -6.07 13.17 -2.61
CA PRO A 20 -4.68 13.42 -2.24
C PRO A 20 -3.94 12.13 -1.87
N ALA A 21 -2.65 12.01 -2.22
CA ALA A 21 -1.88 10.77 -2.00
C ALA A 21 -1.84 10.32 -0.53
N PHE A 22 -1.80 11.25 0.43
CA PHE A 22 -1.80 10.91 1.86
C PHE A 22 -3.10 10.22 2.32
N VAL A 23 -4.22 10.41 1.59
CA VAL A 23 -5.51 9.74 1.84
C VAL A 23 -5.43 8.28 1.44
N VAL A 24 -4.67 7.93 0.40
CA VAL A 24 -4.46 6.53 -0.01
C VAL A 24 -3.71 5.79 1.09
N PHE A 25 -2.49 6.25 1.42
CA PHE A 25 -1.71 5.79 2.57
C PHE A 25 -0.72 6.85 3.06
N SER A 26 -0.44 6.83 4.36
CA SER A 26 0.63 7.63 4.94
C SER A 26 2.02 7.11 4.53
N ASP A 27 3.04 7.97 4.61
CA ASP A 27 4.42 7.55 4.42
C ASP A 27 4.86 6.51 5.46
N ALA A 28 4.32 6.55 6.68
CA ALA A 28 4.61 5.55 7.71
C ALA A 28 4.14 4.16 7.28
N THR A 29 2.91 4.06 6.76
CA THR A 29 2.34 2.82 6.21
C THR A 29 3.17 2.31 5.04
N LEU A 30 3.55 3.16 4.09
CA LEU A 30 4.40 2.76 2.96
C LEU A 30 5.78 2.27 3.41
N ARG A 31 6.40 2.90 4.41
CA ARG A 31 7.69 2.44 4.98
C ARG A 31 7.54 1.10 5.67
N GLU A 32 6.41 0.87 6.35
CA GLU A 32 6.14 -0.42 6.98
C GLU A 32 5.91 -1.53 5.95
N LEU A 33 5.12 -1.27 4.90
CA LEU A 33 4.95 -2.19 3.77
C LEU A 33 6.30 -2.52 3.11
N ALA A 34 7.14 -1.53 2.88
CA ALA A 34 8.47 -1.74 2.30
C ALA A 34 9.39 -2.62 3.16
N ARG A 35 9.22 -2.59 4.49
CA ARG A 35 9.98 -3.40 5.46
C ARG A 35 9.42 -4.81 5.59
N ARG A 36 8.11 -4.95 5.80
CA ARG A 36 7.45 -6.22 6.11
C ARG A 36 7.15 -7.05 4.87
N ARG A 37 6.94 -6.40 3.72
CA ARG A 37 6.58 -7.02 2.43
C ARG A 37 5.49 -8.09 2.56
N PRO A 38 4.33 -7.77 3.18
CA PRO A 38 3.26 -8.75 3.32
C PRO A 38 2.67 -9.12 1.96
N THR A 39 2.49 -10.42 1.74
CA THR A 39 1.86 -10.99 0.53
C THR A 39 0.54 -11.71 0.83
N THR A 40 0.02 -11.58 2.06
CA THR A 40 -1.30 -12.11 2.48
C THR A 40 -2.17 -11.00 3.06
N ASP A 41 -3.47 -11.27 3.13
CA ASP A 41 -4.45 -10.32 3.67
C ASP A 41 -4.24 -10.10 5.17
N GLU A 42 -3.92 -11.15 5.94
CA GLU A 42 -3.60 -11.02 7.37
C GLU A 42 -2.32 -10.20 7.56
N GLY A 43 -1.31 -10.42 6.70
CA GLY A 43 -0.07 -9.66 6.72
C GLY A 43 -0.28 -8.18 6.45
N LEU A 44 -1.18 -7.85 5.51
CA LEU A 44 -1.56 -6.46 5.23
C LEU A 44 -2.34 -5.84 6.39
N LEU A 45 -3.30 -6.55 6.98
CA LEU A 45 -4.05 -6.07 8.16
C LEU A 45 -3.17 -5.85 9.39
N ALA A 46 -2.04 -6.54 9.49
CA ALA A 46 -1.06 -6.33 10.55
C ALA A 46 -0.21 -5.05 10.38
N VAL A 47 -0.35 -4.33 9.26
CA VAL A 47 0.34 -3.05 8.99
C VAL A 47 -0.50 -1.88 9.46
N SER A 48 0.12 -0.97 10.22
CA SER A 48 -0.60 0.20 10.72
C SER A 48 -1.06 1.12 9.59
N GLY A 49 -2.35 1.48 9.62
CA GLY A 49 -3.00 2.27 8.57
C GLY A 49 -3.67 1.45 7.46
N ILE A 50 -3.67 0.11 7.55
CA ILE A 50 -4.43 -0.77 6.66
C ILE A 50 -5.59 -1.39 7.44
N GLY A 51 -6.78 -0.80 7.27
CA GLY A 51 -8.04 -1.39 7.76
C GLY A 51 -8.77 -2.19 6.67
N PRO A 52 -9.89 -2.84 7.02
CA PRO A 52 -10.66 -3.67 6.09
C PRO A 52 -11.04 -2.95 4.78
N ALA A 53 -11.48 -1.69 4.86
CA ALA A 53 -11.82 -0.91 3.67
C ALA A 53 -10.61 -0.70 2.72
N LYS A 54 -9.42 -0.47 3.28
CA LYS A 54 -8.18 -0.31 2.50
C LYS A 54 -7.71 -1.64 1.92
N LEU A 55 -7.87 -2.73 2.67
CA LEU A 55 -7.60 -4.07 2.17
C LEU A 55 -8.51 -4.40 0.98
N THR A 56 -9.81 -4.14 1.09
CA THR A 56 -10.75 -4.36 -0.01
C THR A 56 -10.42 -3.49 -1.23
N ALA A 57 -10.04 -2.23 -1.03
CA ALA A 57 -9.78 -1.31 -2.14
C ALA A 57 -8.41 -1.50 -2.83
N TYR A 58 -7.40 -1.97 -2.09
CA TYR A 58 -6.00 -1.94 -2.54
C TYR A 58 -5.24 -3.24 -2.33
N GLY A 59 -5.79 -4.20 -1.59
CA GLY A 59 -5.08 -5.39 -1.10
C GLY A 59 -4.47 -6.22 -2.20
N GLU A 60 -5.23 -6.56 -3.24
CA GLU A 60 -4.73 -7.32 -4.39
C GLU A 60 -3.57 -6.60 -5.08
N SER A 61 -3.78 -5.35 -5.51
CA SER A 61 -2.74 -4.55 -6.17
C SER A 61 -1.48 -4.32 -5.31
N LEU A 62 -1.62 -4.28 -3.99
CA LEU A 62 -0.48 -4.18 -3.08
C LEU A 62 0.27 -5.50 -2.99
N LYS A 63 -0.43 -6.64 -2.86
CA LYS A 63 0.20 -7.97 -2.81
C LYS A 63 0.98 -8.23 -4.09
N ASP A 64 0.40 -7.93 -5.25
CA ASP A 64 1.06 -8.08 -6.55
C ASP A 64 2.31 -7.20 -6.64
N LEU A 65 2.16 -5.90 -6.32
CA LEU A 65 3.30 -4.99 -6.31
C LEU A 65 4.42 -5.49 -5.40
N ILE A 66 4.08 -5.94 -4.19
CA ILE A 66 5.05 -6.38 -3.17
C ILE A 66 5.73 -7.69 -3.57
N ALA A 67 5.02 -8.61 -4.22
CA ALA A 67 5.61 -9.83 -4.77
C ALA A 67 6.69 -9.54 -5.83
N ASP A 68 6.56 -8.42 -6.56
CA ASP A 68 7.50 -7.95 -7.60
C ASP A 68 8.64 -7.04 -7.08
N LEU A 69 8.70 -6.76 -5.77
CA LEU A 69 9.72 -5.89 -5.14
C LEU A 69 11.00 -6.62 -4.78
#